data_AF-S6EXL4-F1
#
_entry.id   AF-S6EXL4-F1
#
_cell.length_a   1.000
_cell.length_b   1.000
_cell.length_c   1.000
_cell.angle_alpha   90.00
_cell.angle_beta   90.00
_cell.angle_gamma   90.00
#
_symmetry.space_group_name_H-M   'P 1'
#
loop_
_entity.id
_entity.type
_entity.pdbx_description
1 polymer ?
#
loop_
_entity_poly.entity_id
_entity_poly.type
_entity_poly.pdbx_seq_one_letter_code
_entity_poly.pdbx_strand_id
1 'polypeptide(L)'
;MERFIIARRKFDKQFKNSAVKLILEEGYSVKEVSQELEVHANSLYRWVQEVEEYGESAFPGNGTALADAQHKIKLLEKENRYLKEELELLKKFRVFLKRSK
;
A
#
# COMPACT_ATOMS: atom_id res chain seq x y z
N MET A 1 -15.88 8.61 -39.12
CA MET A 1 -14.68 8.70 -38.27
C MET A 1 -14.82 7.69 -37.15
N GLU A 2 -14.13 6.56 -37.24
CA GLU A 2 -14.08 5.57 -36.15
C GLU A 2 -13.24 6.12 -35.01
N ARG A 3 -13.82 6.18 -33.80
CA ARG A 3 -13.06 6.45 -32.58
C ARG A 3 -12.33 5.17 -32.19
N PHE A 4 -11.03 5.09 -32.49
CA PHE A 4 -10.17 4.11 -31.84
C PHE A 4 -10.06 4.48 -30.37
N ILE A 5 -10.59 3.63 -29.48
CA ILE A 5 -10.37 3.75 -28.04
C ILE A 5 -8.90 3.38 -27.78
N ILE A 6 -8.05 4.38 -27.58
CA ILE A 6 -6.66 4.18 -27.16
C ILE A 6 -6.69 3.64 -25.72
N ALA A 7 -6.34 2.36 -25.57
CA ALA A 7 -6.22 1.73 -24.26
C ALA A 7 -5.09 2.40 -23.48
N ARG A 8 -5.35 2.78 -22.22
CA ARG A 8 -4.30 3.34 -21.34
C ARG A 8 -3.26 2.27 -21.04
N ARG A 9 -1.99 2.59 -21.31
CA ARG A 9 -0.83 1.74 -20.98
C ARG A 9 -0.82 1.46 -19.47
N LYS A 10 -0.73 0.17 -19.10
CA LYS A 10 -0.65 -0.28 -17.70
C LYS A 10 0.79 -0.63 -17.38
N PHE A 11 1.23 -0.24 -16.18
CA PHE A 11 2.54 -0.56 -15.63
C PHE A 11 2.35 -1.32 -14.33
N ASP A 12 3.13 -2.39 -14.13
CA ASP A 12 3.11 -3.15 -12.88
C ASP A 12 3.81 -2.39 -11.74
N LYS A 13 3.69 -2.92 -10.51
CA LYS A 13 4.26 -2.30 -9.30
C LYS A 13 5.79 -2.23 -9.35
N GLN A 14 6.45 -3.28 -9.86
CA GLN A 14 7.90 -3.35 -9.88
C GLN A 14 8.50 -2.31 -10.82
N PHE A 15 7.89 -2.12 -11.99
CA PHE A 15 8.28 -1.10 -12.96
C PHE A 15 8.15 0.31 -12.37
N LYS A 16 7.02 0.61 -11.72
CA LYS A 16 6.80 1.92 -11.08
C LYS A 16 7.81 2.19 -9.97
N ASN A 17 8.06 1.21 -9.11
CA ASN A 17 9.06 1.32 -8.04
C ASN A 17 10.46 1.59 -8.60
N SER A 18 10.84 0.89 -9.66
CA SER A 18 12.15 1.08 -10.30
C SER A 18 12.28 2.48 -10.89
N ALA A 19 11.24 2.98 -11.54
CA ALA A 19 11.22 4.34 -12.09
C ALA A 19 11.32 5.42 -10.98
N VAL A 20 10.61 5.23 -9.87
CA VAL A 20 10.68 6.15 -8.72
C VAL A 20 12.07 6.11 -8.05
N LYS A 21 12.68 4.93 -7.93
CA LYS A 21 14.03 4.77 -7.38
C LYS A 21 15.08 5.55 -8.18
N LEU A 22 15.00 5.53 -9.52
CA LEU A 22 15.89 6.35 -10.36
C LEU A 22 15.81 7.84 -10.00
N ILE A 23 14.62 8.32 -9.64
CA ILE A 23 14.40 9.74 -9.33
C ILE A 23 14.83 10.07 -7.89
N LEU A 24 14.40 9.26 -6.91
CA LEU A 24 14.57 9.58 -5.50
C LEU A 24 15.91 9.14 -4.92
N GLU A 25 16.46 8.01 -5.38
CA GLU A 25 17.70 7.45 -4.83
C GLU A 25 18.90 7.74 -5.73
N GLU A 26 18.75 7.58 -7.04
CA GLU A 26 19.85 7.75 -8.00
C GLU A 26 19.97 9.19 -8.53
N GLY A 27 19.02 10.07 -8.19
CA GLY A 27 19.09 11.51 -8.46
C GLY A 27 18.81 11.93 -9.91
N TYR A 28 18.27 11.05 -10.75
CA TYR A 28 17.86 11.41 -12.11
C TYR A 28 16.67 12.37 -12.09
N SER A 29 16.65 13.31 -13.03
CA SER A 29 15.49 14.19 -13.19
C SER A 29 14.29 13.43 -13.78
N VAL A 30 13.08 13.87 -13.42
CA VAL A 30 11.83 13.33 -14.00
C VAL A 30 11.83 13.39 -15.53
N LYS A 31 12.50 14.41 -16.11
CA LYS A 31 12.60 14.56 -17.57
C LYS A 31 13.45 13.46 -18.20
N GLU A 32 14.61 13.15 -17.63
CA GLU A 32 15.50 12.10 -18.12
C GLU A 32 14.80 10.74 -18.05
N VAL A 33 14.21 10.41 -16.89
CA VAL A 33 13.48 9.14 -16.70
C VAL A 33 12.25 9.05 -17.61
N SER A 34 11.57 10.17 -17.86
CA SER A 34 10.43 10.22 -18.80
C SER A 34 10.84 9.86 -20.22
N GLN A 35 11.99 10.37 -20.68
CA GLN A 35 12.52 10.11 -22.01
C GLN A 35 13.03 8.67 -22.14
N GLU A 36 13.80 8.20 -21.16
CA GLU A 36 14.41 6.87 -21.16
C GLU A 36 13.37 5.74 -21.09
N LEU A 37 12.36 5.89 -20.22
CA LEU A 37 11.35 4.85 -20.00
C LEU A 37 10.10 5.00 -20.88
N GLU A 38 10.05 6.04 -21.72
CA GLU A 38 8.87 6.44 -22.50
C GLU A 38 7.60 6.56 -21.64
N VAL A 39 7.74 7.08 -20.43
CA VAL A 39 6.65 7.32 -19.48
C VAL A 39 6.37 8.80 -19.42
N HIS A 40 5.11 9.20 -19.52
CA HIS A 40 4.73 10.60 -19.39
C HIS A 40 5.13 11.17 -18.01
N ALA A 41 5.81 12.33 -17.97
CA ALA A 41 6.31 12.95 -16.74
C ALA A 41 5.27 13.08 -15.62
N ASN A 42 4.01 13.44 -15.93
CA ASN A 42 2.94 13.50 -14.92
C ASN A 42 2.67 12.17 -14.22
N SER A 43 2.88 11.03 -14.90
CA SER A 43 2.77 9.72 -14.26
C SER A 43 3.90 9.52 -13.25
N LEU A 44 5.13 9.92 -13.60
CA LEU A 44 6.28 9.84 -12.71
C LEU A 44 6.13 10.74 -11.48
N TYR A 45 5.72 11.99 -11.64
CA TYR A 45 5.43 12.89 -10.51
C TYR A 45 4.39 12.29 -9.56
N ARG A 46 3.30 11.75 -10.12
CA ARG A 46 2.27 11.09 -9.31
C ARG A 46 2.80 9.86 -8.59
N TRP A 47 3.65 9.05 -9.24
CA TRP A 47 4.25 7.86 -8.63
C TRP A 47 5.22 8.22 -7.51
N VAL A 48 6.03 9.27 -7.68
CA VAL A 48 6.89 9.81 -6.63
C VAL A 48 6.05 10.22 -5.43
N GLN A 49 4.99 11.00 -5.64
CA GLN A 49 4.06 11.41 -4.57
C GLN A 49 3.41 10.20 -3.88
N GLU A 50 2.94 9.21 -4.64
CA GLU A 50 2.35 7.98 -4.07
C GLU A 50 3.36 7.22 -3.19
N VAL A 51 4.65 7.18 -3.56
CA VAL A 51 5.70 6.53 -2.75
C VAL A 51 6.07 7.38 -1.53
N GLU A 52 6.16 8.70 -1.66
CA GLU A 52 6.42 9.60 -0.52
C GLU A 52 5.28 9.54 0.51
N GLU A 53 4.03 9.44 0.06
CA GLU A 53 2.86 9.41 0.94
C GLU A 53 2.60 8.02 1.55
N TYR A 54 2.70 6.95 0.76
CA TYR A 54 2.28 5.60 1.16
C TYR A 54 3.42 4.58 1.31
N GLY A 55 4.66 4.93 0.94
CA GLY A 55 5.82 4.05 1.04
C GLY A 55 5.61 2.72 0.33
N GLU A 56 5.85 1.61 1.05
CA GLU A 56 5.66 0.24 0.53
C GLU A 56 4.22 -0.07 0.09
N SER A 57 3.24 0.67 0.64
CA SER A 57 1.82 0.54 0.28
C SER A 57 1.47 1.27 -1.02
N ALA A 58 2.42 1.97 -1.65
CA ALA A 58 2.23 2.55 -2.97
C ALA A 58 1.89 1.47 -4.01
N PHE A 59 1.09 1.87 -4.99
CA PHE A 59 0.66 1.04 -6.12
C PHE A 59 -0.08 -0.26 -5.72
N PRO A 60 -1.22 -0.19 -5.01
CA PRO A 60 -2.01 -1.37 -4.63
C PRO A 60 -2.63 -2.16 -5.81
N GLY A 61 -2.48 -1.66 -7.04
CA GLY A 61 -3.08 -2.26 -8.23
C GLY A 61 -4.50 -1.76 -8.43
N ASN A 62 -5.50 -2.61 -8.15
CA ASN A 62 -6.92 -2.27 -8.29
C ASN A 62 -7.45 -1.70 -6.96
N GLY A 63 -7.36 -0.38 -6.78
CA GLY A 63 -7.80 0.29 -5.55
C GLY A 63 -6.97 1.54 -5.24
N THR A 64 -7.29 2.23 -4.16
CA THR A 64 -6.44 3.31 -3.61
C THR A 64 -5.69 2.80 -2.39
N ALA A 65 -4.45 3.25 -2.18
CA ALA A 65 -3.62 2.80 -1.06
C ALA A 65 -4.30 3.08 0.30
N LEU A 66 -4.97 4.23 0.38
CA LEU A 66 -5.79 4.62 1.53
C LEU A 66 -6.92 3.62 1.84
N ALA A 67 -7.65 3.16 0.82
CA ALA A 67 -8.76 2.23 1.01
C ALA A 67 -8.26 0.87 1.52
N ASP A 68 -7.14 0.38 0.99
CA ASP A 68 -6.53 -0.88 1.43
C ASP A 68 -6.02 -0.78 2.87
N ALA A 69 -5.38 0.35 3.22
CA ALA A 69 -4.94 0.62 4.58
C ALA A 69 -6.12 0.64 5.57
N GLN A 70 -7.20 1.35 5.23
CA GLN A 70 -8.42 1.40 6.05
C GLN A 70 -9.06 0.02 6.22
N HIS A 71 -9.12 -0.78 5.17
CA HIS A 71 -9.62 -2.15 5.24
C HIS A 71 -8.76 -3.01 6.18
N LYS A 72 -7.43 -2.92 6.08
CA LYS A 72 -6.51 -3.66 6.96
C LYS A 72 -6.65 -3.23 8.42
N ILE A 73 -6.78 -1.93 8.70
CA ILE A 73 -7.04 -1.41 10.06
C ILE A 73 -8.30 -2.05 10.64
N LYS A 74 -9.41 -2.05 9.89
CA LYS A 74 -10.68 -2.62 10.37
C LYS A 74 -10.57 -4.11 10.71
N LEU A 75 -9.81 -4.88 9.92
CA LEU A 75 -9.55 -6.30 10.20
C LEU A 75 -8.72 -6.48 11.47
N LEU A 76 -7.64 -5.70 11.63
CA LEU A 76 -6.77 -5.74 12.79
C LEU A 76 -7.52 -5.34 14.07
N GLU A 77 -8.38 -4.34 14.02
CA GLU A 77 -9.21 -3.95 15.16
C GLU A 77 -10.17 -5.07 15.57
N LYS A 78 -10.76 -5.79 14.61
CA LYS A 78 -11.63 -6.92 14.89
C LYS A 78 -10.86 -8.06 15.56
N GLU A 79 -9.68 -8.40 15.04
CA GLU A 79 -8.80 -9.42 15.62
C GLU A 79 -8.33 -9.02 17.03
N ASN A 80 -7.93 -7.76 17.22
CA ASN A 80 -7.50 -7.27 18.52
C ASN A 80 -8.62 -7.33 19.58
N ARG A 81 -9.86 -7.03 19.19
CA ARG A 81 -11.03 -7.20 20.08
C ARG A 81 -11.22 -8.66 20.48
N TYR A 82 -11.19 -9.57 19.51
CA TYR A 82 -11.34 -11.01 19.77
C TYR A 82 -10.24 -11.54 20.72
N LEU A 83 -8.98 -11.18 20.45
CA LEU A 83 -7.85 -11.56 21.31
C LEU A 83 -7.96 -11.01 22.73
N LYS A 84 -8.47 -9.79 22.90
CA LYS A 84 -8.73 -9.21 24.23
C LYS A 84 -9.81 -9.97 24.99
N GLU A 85 -10.88 -10.38 24.30
CA GLU A 85 -11.96 -11.18 24.90
C GLU A 85 -11.44 -12.56 25.35
N GLU A 86 -10.66 -13.25 24.51
CA GLU A 86 -10.01 -14.51 24.88
C GLU A 86 -9.08 -14.35 26.09
N LEU A 87 -8.26 -13.29 26.09
CA LEU A 87 -7.33 -13.00 27.17
C LEU A 87 -8.07 -12.73 28.49
N GLU A 88 -9.17 -11.98 28.46
CA GLU A 88 -10.01 -11.74 29.64
C GLU A 88 -10.68 -13.02 30.15
N LEU A 89 -11.13 -13.89 29.25
CA LEU A 89 -11.66 -15.20 29.63
C LEU A 89 -10.59 -16.05 30.32
N LEU A 90 -9.38 -16.13 29.76
CA LEU A 90 -8.26 -16.85 30.35
C LEU A 90 -7.85 -16.30 31.73
N LYS A 91 -7.85 -14.97 31.90
CA LYS A 91 -7.62 -14.34 33.21
C LYS A 91 -8.65 -14.78 34.25
N LYS A 92 -9.94 -14.80 33.89
CA LYS A 92 -11.02 -15.25 34.79
C LYS A 92 -10.81 -16.71 35.21
N PHE A 93 -10.49 -17.60 34.28
CA PHE A 93 -10.17 -19.00 34.59
C PHE A 93 -8.96 -19.13 35.52
N ARG A 94 -7.90 -18.34 35.31
CA ARG A 94 -6.72 -18.36 36.20
C ARG A 94 -7.07 -18.00 37.64
N VAL A 95 -7.97 -17.05 37.86
CA VAL A 95 -8.42 -16.69 39.22
C VAL A 95 -9.19 -17.86 39.87
N PHE A 96 -10.04 -18.53 39.10
CA PHE A 96 -10.79 -19.69 39.59
C PHE A 96 -9.86 -20.84 40.00
N LEU A 97 -8.88 -21.18 39.14
CA LEU A 97 -7.90 -22.25 39.41
C LEU A 97 -7.01 -21.96 40.63
N LYS A 98 -6.74 -20.69 40.96
CA LYS A 98 -6.00 -20.32 42.17
C LYS A 98 -6.81 -20.48 43.46
N ARG A 99 -8.14 -20.46 43.39
CA ARG A 99 -9.04 -20.58 44.55
C ARG A 99 -9.41 -22.02 44.89
N SER A 100 -9.24 -22.97 43.96
CA SER A 100 -9.58 -24.39 44.18
C SER A 100 -8.41 -25.23 44.71
N LYS A 101 -7.41 -24.60 45.35
CA LYS A 101 -6.24 -25.24 45.96
C LYS A 101 -6.22 -24.95 47.45
#